data_AF-A0A1F7U5A1-F1
#
_entry.id   AF-A0A1F7U5A1-F1
#
_cell.length_a   1.000
_cell.length_b   1.000
_cell.length_c   1.000
_cell.angle_alpha   90.00
_cell.angle_beta   90.00
_cell.angle_gamma   90.00
#
_symmetry.space_group_name_H-M   'P 1'
#
loop_
_entity.id
_entity.type
_entity.pdbx_description
1 polymer ?
#
loop_
_entity_poly.entity_id
_entity_poly.type
_entity_poly.pdbx_seq_one_letter_code
_entity_poly.pdbx_strand_id
1 'polypeptide(L)'
;MNIVILGPQGSGKGTQARLIAAEYGLPHFSPGQLFRSEIEKGSPLGRQVADYVKRGEIVPTALAESVIQERLARPDTERGLILDGFPRLQEQALQLDRIMERLGRKVTHAIKLDITDATAYVRLTGRLECTNKSCATSFHQALRPPAAAGLCDKCLSPLAPRQDDEAGAIRRRLEIYHSETEPLANFYQAKGVLHDINAERPVDEIFAEIKGILGKPVQ
;
A
#
# COMPACT_ATOMS: atom_id res chain seq x y z
N MET A 1 2.63 -15.86 5.98
CA MET A 1 1.46 -14.97 5.92
C MET A 1 1.65 -13.92 4.83
N ASN A 2 1.01 -14.06 3.67
CA ASN A 2 1.14 -13.12 2.55
C ASN A 2 -0.14 -12.29 2.44
N ILE A 3 -0.04 -10.98 2.65
CA ILE A 3 -1.17 -10.06 2.81
C ILE A 3 -1.19 -9.06 1.66
N VAL A 4 -2.36 -8.87 1.06
CA VAL A 4 -2.65 -7.76 0.13
C VAL A 4 -3.59 -6.78 0.84
N ILE A 5 -3.34 -5.47 0.71
CA ILE A 5 -4.22 -4.44 1.25
C ILE A 5 -4.87 -3.65 0.10
N LEU A 6 -6.19 -3.68 0.08
CA LEU A 6 -7.08 -3.06 -0.92
C LEU A 6 -7.88 -1.93 -0.28
N GLY A 7 -8.43 -1.06 -1.11
CA GLY A 7 -9.26 0.08 -0.68
C GLY A 7 -8.92 1.36 -1.43
N PRO A 8 -9.83 2.35 -1.47
CA PRO A 8 -9.60 3.61 -2.17
C PRO A 8 -8.50 4.42 -1.48
N GLN A 9 -7.96 5.45 -2.14
CA GLN A 9 -7.14 6.46 -1.46
C GLN A 9 -7.93 7.09 -0.30
N GLY A 10 -7.25 7.38 0.81
CA GLY A 10 -7.92 7.91 2.03
C GLY A 10 -8.46 6.83 2.99
N SER A 11 -8.55 5.56 2.58
CA SER A 11 -9.00 4.45 3.46
C SER A 11 -8.03 4.09 4.60
N GLY A 12 -6.79 4.58 4.56
CA GLY A 12 -5.80 4.29 5.61
C GLY A 12 -4.95 3.04 5.38
N LYS A 13 -4.93 2.47 4.15
CA LYS A 13 -4.10 1.29 3.79
C LYS A 13 -2.68 1.35 4.34
N GLY A 14 -1.93 2.39 4.00
CA GLY A 14 -0.54 2.52 4.44
C GLY A 14 -0.38 2.71 5.95
N THR A 15 -1.41 3.18 6.67
CA THR A 15 -1.39 3.21 8.15
C THR A 15 -1.55 1.79 8.69
N GLN A 16 -2.57 1.05 8.24
CA GLN A 16 -2.79 -0.32 8.69
C GLN A 16 -1.64 -1.25 8.27
N ALA A 17 -1.10 -1.10 7.06
CA ALA A 17 0.06 -1.84 6.57
C ALA A 17 1.26 -1.74 7.52
N ARG A 18 1.56 -0.53 8.01
CA ARG A 18 2.67 -0.28 8.93
C ARG A 18 2.41 -0.87 10.32
N LEU A 19 1.18 -0.82 10.81
CA LEU A 19 0.81 -1.43 12.09
C LEU A 19 0.93 -2.94 12.03
N ILE A 20 0.43 -3.57 10.95
CA ILE A 20 0.58 -5.01 10.71
C ILE A 20 2.06 -5.38 10.55
N ALA A 21 2.84 -4.60 9.80
CA ALA A 21 4.27 -4.85 9.62
C ALA A 21 5.02 -4.86 10.96
N ALA A 22 4.73 -3.89 11.82
CA ALA A 22 5.36 -3.76 13.15
C ALA A 22 4.95 -4.90 14.08
N GLU A 23 3.66 -5.26 14.13
CA GLU A 23 3.13 -6.29 15.03
C GLU A 23 3.55 -7.71 14.62
N TYR A 24 3.56 -8.01 13.32
CA TYR A 24 3.82 -9.37 12.81
C TYR A 24 5.25 -9.56 12.31
N GLY A 25 6.09 -8.52 12.38
CA GLY A 25 7.48 -8.57 11.88
C GLY A 25 7.55 -8.86 10.37
N LEU A 26 6.53 -8.46 9.61
CA LEU A 26 6.45 -8.72 8.17
C LEU A 26 6.99 -7.51 7.39
N PRO A 27 7.77 -7.75 6.32
CA PRO A 27 8.20 -6.65 5.49
C PRO A 27 7.01 -6.08 4.69
N HIS A 28 6.95 -4.75 4.61
CA HIS A 28 5.90 -3.99 3.92
C HIS A 28 6.45 -3.38 2.63
N PHE A 29 5.74 -3.60 1.53
CA PHE A 29 6.08 -3.07 0.23
C PHE A 29 4.91 -2.31 -0.40
N SER A 30 5.24 -1.18 -1.01
CA SER A 30 4.44 -0.58 -2.06
C SER A 30 5.22 -0.62 -3.38
N PRO A 31 4.57 -0.62 -4.56
CA PRO A 31 5.26 -0.58 -5.86
C PRO A 31 6.31 0.52 -5.95
N GLY A 32 5.98 1.73 -5.47
CA GLY A 32 6.94 2.85 -5.47
C GLY A 32 8.14 2.63 -4.55
N GLN A 33 8.00 1.90 -3.44
CA GLN A 33 9.14 1.53 -2.58
C GLN A 33 9.97 0.39 -3.18
N LEU A 34 9.33 -0.57 -3.85
CA LEU A 34 9.99 -1.67 -4.55
C LEU A 34 11.00 -1.11 -5.56
N PHE A 35 10.54 -0.28 -6.50
CA PHE A 35 11.43 0.29 -7.52
C PHE A 35 12.54 1.15 -6.91
N ARG A 36 12.21 2.03 -5.95
CA ARG A 36 13.22 2.86 -5.28
C ARG A 36 14.27 2.04 -4.54
N SER A 37 13.86 0.99 -3.83
CA SER A 37 14.80 0.10 -3.13
C SER A 37 15.73 -0.62 -4.10
N GLU A 38 15.26 -1.04 -5.28
CA GLU A 38 16.12 -1.67 -6.28
C GLU A 38 17.12 -0.68 -6.88
N ILE A 39 16.68 0.55 -7.15
CA ILE A 39 17.53 1.64 -7.66
C ILE A 39 18.61 1.99 -6.64
N GLU A 40 18.25 2.19 -5.38
CA GLU A 40 19.18 2.55 -4.29
C GLU A 40 20.25 1.46 -4.05
N LYS A 41 19.86 0.18 -4.19
CA LYS A 41 20.80 -0.95 -4.10
C LYS A 41 21.68 -1.10 -5.35
N GLY A 42 21.38 -0.37 -6.42
CA GLY A 42 22.06 -0.52 -7.70
C GLY A 42 21.91 -1.91 -8.31
N SER A 43 20.79 -2.61 -8.07
CA SER A 43 20.59 -3.97 -8.60
C SER A 43 20.50 -3.96 -10.13
N PRO A 44 20.74 -5.09 -10.83
CA PRO A 44 20.59 -5.16 -12.28
C PRO A 44 19.21 -4.69 -12.76
N LEU A 45 18.13 -5.06 -12.06
CA LEU A 45 16.78 -4.57 -12.33
C LEU A 45 16.62 -3.10 -11.94
N GLY A 46 17.18 -2.68 -10.81
CA GLY A 46 17.21 -1.29 -10.36
C GLY A 46 17.77 -0.34 -11.41
N ARG A 47 18.87 -0.72 -12.05
CA ARG A 47 19.48 0.05 -13.16
C ARG A 47 18.57 0.16 -14.38
N GLN A 48 17.81 -0.88 -14.70
CA GLN A 48 16.86 -0.87 -15.81
C GLN A 48 15.63 -0.01 -15.54
N VAL A 49 15.12 0.00 -14.29
CA VAL A 49 13.94 0.81 -13.93
C VAL A 49 14.29 2.26 -13.57
N ALA A 50 15.55 2.56 -13.21
CA ALA A 50 15.99 3.87 -12.74
C ALA A 50 15.59 5.00 -13.70
N ASP A 51 15.77 4.77 -15.00
CA ASP A 51 15.49 5.73 -16.06
C ASP A 51 13.99 6.05 -16.18
N TYR A 52 13.13 5.05 -16.11
CA TYR A 52 11.68 5.24 -16.11
C TYR A 52 11.22 6.02 -14.87
N VAL A 53 11.71 5.62 -13.69
CA VAL A 53 11.37 6.28 -12.42
C VAL A 53 11.85 7.74 -12.41
N LYS A 54 13.06 8.01 -12.92
CA LYS A 54 13.62 9.36 -13.01
C LYS A 54 12.80 10.26 -13.95
N ARG A 55 12.27 9.72 -15.05
CA ARG A 55 11.43 10.45 -16.00
C ARG A 55 9.95 10.50 -15.62
N GLY A 56 9.55 9.82 -14.53
CA GLY A 56 8.14 9.70 -14.14
C GLY A 56 7.32 8.85 -15.11
N GLU A 57 7.97 8.01 -15.91
CA GLU A 57 7.34 7.12 -16.88
C GLU A 57 6.84 5.84 -16.21
N ILE A 58 5.85 5.20 -16.85
CA ILE A 58 5.34 3.90 -16.43
C ILE A 58 6.40 2.84 -16.74
N VAL A 59 6.83 2.11 -15.71
CA VAL A 59 7.74 0.98 -15.86
C VAL A 59 7.05 -0.12 -16.68
N PRO A 60 7.68 -0.68 -17.73
CA PRO A 60 7.10 -1.77 -18.52
C PRO A 60 6.69 -2.97 -17.66
N THR A 61 5.54 -3.57 -17.96
CA THR A 61 4.93 -4.64 -17.16
C THR A 61 5.89 -5.80 -16.87
N ALA A 62 6.60 -6.31 -17.89
CA ALA A 62 7.55 -7.41 -17.72
C ALA A 62 8.72 -7.07 -16.76
N LEU A 63 9.15 -5.81 -16.77
CA LEU A 63 10.21 -5.34 -15.88
C LEU A 63 9.68 -5.15 -14.45
N ALA A 64 8.46 -4.64 -14.31
CA ALA A 64 7.77 -4.56 -13.02
C ALA A 64 7.56 -5.96 -12.40
N GLU A 65 7.13 -6.94 -13.20
CA GLU A 65 7.01 -8.34 -12.78
C GLU A 65 8.34 -8.90 -12.29
N SER A 66 9.43 -8.64 -13.01
CA SER A 66 10.78 -9.11 -12.62
C SER A 66 11.20 -8.53 -11.28
N VAL A 67 10.96 -7.23 -11.04
CA VAL A 67 11.26 -6.56 -9.77
C VAL A 67 10.45 -7.17 -8.62
N ILE A 68 9.16 -7.41 -8.84
CA ILE A 68 8.28 -8.02 -7.84
C ILE A 68 8.73 -9.45 -7.54
N GLN A 69 9.01 -10.25 -8.57
CA GLN A 69 9.48 -11.63 -8.40
C GLN A 69 10.79 -11.69 -7.61
N GLU A 70 11.78 -10.86 -7.96
CA GLU A 70 13.04 -10.83 -7.23
C GLU A 70 12.81 -10.43 -5.77
N ARG A 71 11.92 -9.46 -5.49
CA ARG A 71 11.63 -9.07 -4.12
C ARG A 71 11.00 -10.19 -3.31
N LEU A 72 10.02 -10.89 -3.89
CA LEU A 72 9.29 -11.99 -3.25
C LEU A 72 10.15 -13.24 -3.03
N ALA A 73 11.26 -13.37 -3.74
CA ALA A 73 12.21 -14.47 -3.56
C ALA A 73 13.23 -14.23 -2.43
N ARG A 74 13.24 -13.04 -1.80
CA ARG A 74 14.24 -12.72 -0.76
C ARG A 74 13.93 -13.43 0.57
N PRO A 75 14.97 -13.84 1.33
CA PRO A 75 14.81 -14.58 2.59
C PRO A 75 13.97 -13.86 3.64
N ASP A 76 14.04 -12.52 3.69
CA ASP A 76 13.28 -11.73 4.65
C ASP A 76 11.76 -11.80 4.44
N THR A 77 11.31 -12.32 3.30
CA THR A 77 9.89 -12.52 3.00
C THR A 77 9.41 -13.94 3.27
N GLU A 78 10.26 -14.88 3.71
CA GLU A 78 9.89 -16.30 3.89
C GLU A 78 8.68 -16.49 4.81
N ARG A 79 8.64 -15.74 5.93
CA ARG A 79 7.52 -15.80 6.89
C ARG A 79 6.27 -15.10 6.38
N GLY A 80 6.40 -14.25 5.36
CA GLY A 80 5.31 -13.44 4.86
C GLY A 80 5.73 -12.09 4.33
N LEU A 81 4.74 -11.32 3.91
CA LEU A 81 4.90 -9.93 3.49
C LEU A 81 3.55 -9.22 3.42
N ILE A 82 3.61 -7.90 3.28
CA ILE A 82 2.45 -7.04 3.06
C ILE A 82 2.65 -6.26 1.76
N LEU A 83 1.69 -6.39 0.84
CA LEU A 83 1.61 -5.61 -0.39
C LEU A 83 0.54 -4.52 -0.23
N ASP A 84 0.98 -3.27 -0.23
CA ASP A 84 0.12 -2.08 -0.12
C ASP A 84 0.04 -1.35 -1.46
N GLY A 85 -1.16 -1.35 -2.05
CA GLY A 85 -1.42 -0.70 -3.32
C GLY A 85 -0.95 -1.49 -4.55
N PHE A 86 -0.75 -2.80 -4.41
CA PHE A 86 -0.60 -3.77 -5.49
C PHE A 86 -1.20 -5.12 -5.08
N PRO A 87 -1.91 -5.83 -5.98
CA PRO A 87 -2.29 -5.41 -7.33
C PRO A 87 -3.38 -4.32 -7.34
N ARG A 88 -3.53 -3.64 -8.48
CA ARG A 88 -4.62 -2.68 -8.75
C ARG A 88 -5.51 -3.07 -9.92
N LEU A 89 -5.03 -4.00 -10.76
CA LEU A 89 -5.74 -4.55 -11.91
C LEU A 89 -5.85 -6.07 -11.79
N GLN A 90 -6.87 -6.66 -12.39
CA GLN A 90 -7.07 -8.12 -12.40
C GLN A 90 -5.88 -8.87 -13.01
N GLU A 91 -5.30 -8.35 -14.10
CA GLU A 91 -4.11 -8.94 -14.72
C GLU A 91 -2.92 -8.97 -13.78
N GLN A 92 -2.73 -7.90 -12.98
CA GLN A 92 -1.68 -7.84 -11.96
C GLN A 92 -1.91 -8.85 -10.83
N ALA A 93 -3.17 -9.10 -10.46
CA ALA A 93 -3.51 -10.10 -9.46
C ALA A 93 -3.21 -11.52 -9.95
N LEU A 94 -3.53 -11.81 -11.21
CA LEU A 94 -3.18 -13.08 -11.87
C LEU A 94 -1.65 -13.25 -12.00
N GLN A 95 -0.92 -12.18 -12.32
CA GLN A 95 0.54 -12.19 -12.35
C GLN A 95 1.12 -12.49 -10.97
N LEU A 96 0.62 -11.81 -9.93
CA LEU A 96 1.05 -12.02 -8.55
C LEU A 96 0.85 -13.48 -8.12
N ASP A 97 -0.30 -14.09 -8.43
CA ASP A 97 -0.54 -15.50 -8.14
C ASP A 97 0.46 -16.41 -8.83
N ARG A 98 0.73 -16.23 -10.12
CA ARG A 98 1.72 -17.04 -10.86
C ARG A 98 3.11 -16.92 -10.23
N ILE A 99 3.51 -15.72 -9.81
CA ILE A 99 4.80 -15.52 -9.14
C ILE A 99 4.82 -16.24 -7.79
N MET A 100 3.76 -16.09 -6.99
CA MET A 100 3.65 -16.76 -5.69
C MET A 100 3.66 -18.28 -5.84
N GLU A 101 2.93 -18.83 -6.80
CA GLU A 101 2.86 -20.29 -7.07
C GLU A 101 4.23 -20.86 -7.42
N ARG A 102 5.01 -20.18 -8.28
CA ARG A 102 6.40 -20.59 -8.60
C ARG A 102 7.30 -20.63 -7.37
N LEU A 103 7.01 -19.79 -6.37
CA LEU A 103 7.73 -19.74 -5.10
C LEU A 103 7.14 -20.71 -4.06
N GLY A 104 6.14 -21.53 -4.40
CA GLY A 104 5.44 -22.42 -3.47
C GLY A 104 4.58 -21.67 -2.44
N ARG A 105 4.15 -20.45 -2.76
CA ARG A 105 3.43 -19.51 -1.89
C ARG A 105 2.07 -19.17 -2.50
N LYS A 106 1.21 -18.55 -1.70
CA LYS A 106 -0.06 -17.97 -2.15
C LYS A 106 -0.42 -16.75 -1.32
N VAL A 107 -1.24 -15.85 -1.87
CA VAL A 107 -1.89 -14.82 -1.04
C VAL A 107 -2.79 -15.51 -0.02
N THR A 108 -2.61 -15.17 1.25
CA THR A 108 -3.36 -15.78 2.36
C THR A 108 -4.49 -14.89 2.85
N HIS A 109 -4.34 -13.57 2.73
CA HIS A 109 -5.32 -12.59 3.18
C HIS A 109 -5.32 -11.40 2.22
N ALA A 110 -6.50 -10.95 1.82
CA ALA A 110 -6.75 -9.71 1.12
C ALA A 110 -7.63 -8.83 2.02
N ILE A 111 -7.01 -7.83 2.65
CA ILE A 111 -7.68 -6.91 3.57
C ILE A 111 -8.21 -5.72 2.77
N LYS A 112 -9.51 -5.62 2.57
CA LYS A 112 -10.17 -4.50 1.91
C LYS A 112 -10.63 -3.49 2.97
N LEU A 113 -10.08 -2.29 2.90
CA LEU A 113 -10.49 -1.16 3.74
C LEU A 113 -11.53 -0.34 2.98
N ASP A 114 -12.78 -0.46 3.40
CA ASP A 114 -13.92 0.19 2.77
C ASP A 114 -14.23 1.54 3.42
N ILE A 115 -14.42 2.55 2.59
CA ILE A 115 -14.90 3.88 3.00
C ILE A 115 -15.75 4.47 1.90
N THR A 116 -16.64 5.38 2.25
CA THR A 116 -17.39 6.16 1.26
C THR A 116 -16.51 7.18 0.55
N ASP A 117 -16.90 7.58 -0.66
CA ASP A 117 -16.26 8.67 -1.41
C ASP A 117 -16.23 9.99 -0.64
N ALA A 118 -17.30 10.28 0.10
CA ALA A 118 -17.39 11.46 0.95
C ALA A 118 -16.30 11.43 2.03
N THR A 119 -16.14 10.30 2.73
CA THR A 119 -15.08 10.12 3.72
C THR A 119 -13.70 10.18 3.06
N ALA A 120 -13.52 9.56 1.89
CA ALA A 120 -12.26 9.62 1.15
C ALA A 120 -11.88 11.06 0.82
N TYR A 121 -12.83 11.84 0.30
CA TYR A 121 -12.64 13.24 -0.05
C TYR A 121 -12.22 14.09 1.16
N VAL A 122 -12.93 13.97 2.28
CA VAL A 122 -12.58 14.67 3.53
C VAL A 122 -11.17 14.30 3.99
N ARG A 123 -10.83 13.01 4.00
CA ARG A 123 -9.52 12.53 4.45
C ARG A 123 -8.37 12.95 3.55
N LEU A 124 -8.61 13.08 2.24
CA LEU A 124 -7.57 13.46 1.28
C LEU A 124 -7.33 14.96 1.27
N THR A 125 -8.38 15.77 1.29
CA THR A 125 -8.27 17.24 1.31
C THR A 125 -7.60 17.75 2.58
N GLY A 126 -7.78 17.07 3.72
CA GLY A 126 -7.11 17.39 4.98
C GLY A 126 -5.71 16.77 5.14
N ARG A 127 -5.20 16.02 4.17
CA ARG A 127 -3.94 15.28 4.29
C ARG A 127 -2.72 16.20 4.19
N LEU A 128 -1.78 15.98 5.09
CA LEU A 128 -0.45 16.60 5.07
C LEU A 128 0.60 15.51 4.86
N GLU A 129 1.65 15.80 4.09
CA GLU A 129 2.80 14.92 3.86
C GLU A 129 4.09 15.63 4.27
N CYS A 130 4.99 14.87 4.90
CA CYS A 130 6.34 15.34 5.18
C CYS A 130 7.09 15.67 3.89
N THR A 131 7.62 16.89 3.81
CA THR A 131 8.39 17.37 2.66
C THR A 131 9.71 16.59 2.47
N ASN A 132 10.23 15.97 3.52
CA ASN A 132 11.33 15.02 3.41
C ASN A 132 10.84 13.70 2.79
N LYS A 133 11.20 13.48 1.52
CA LYS A 133 10.79 12.31 0.73
C LYS A 133 11.30 10.97 1.26
N SER A 134 12.39 10.95 2.05
CA SER A 134 12.84 9.72 2.72
C SER A 134 11.97 9.39 3.94
N CYS A 135 11.35 10.39 4.57
CA CYS A 135 10.43 10.20 5.69
C CYS A 135 9.02 9.87 5.22
N ALA A 136 8.48 10.67 4.28
CA ALA A 136 7.17 10.51 3.63
C ALA A 136 5.99 10.20 4.58
N THR A 137 6.09 10.61 5.85
CA THR A 137 5.06 10.36 6.85
C THR A 137 3.86 11.25 6.57
N SER A 138 2.66 10.68 6.62
CA SER A 138 1.40 11.40 6.39
C SER A 138 0.68 11.70 7.70
N PHE A 139 0.09 12.89 7.76
CA PHE A 139 -0.75 13.42 8.83
C PHE A 139 -2.09 13.87 8.27
N HIS A 140 -3.01 14.26 9.13
CA HIS A 140 -4.26 14.89 8.73
C HIS A 140 -4.56 16.08 9.65
N GLN A 141 -4.88 17.24 9.08
CA GLN A 141 -5.05 18.50 9.82
C GLN A 141 -5.97 18.38 11.06
N ALA A 142 -7.13 17.73 10.92
CA ALA A 142 -8.05 17.49 12.04
C ALA A 142 -7.96 16.08 12.67
N LEU A 143 -7.96 15.02 11.86
CA LEU A 143 -8.12 13.64 12.34
C LEU A 143 -6.85 13.04 12.97
N ARG A 144 -5.68 13.55 12.58
CA ARG A 144 -4.38 13.10 13.09
C ARG A 144 -3.36 14.24 12.92
N PRO A 145 -3.53 15.35 13.66
CA PRO A 145 -2.62 16.47 13.56
C PRO A 145 -1.21 16.07 14.00
N PRO A 146 -0.16 16.72 13.49
CA PRO A 146 1.17 16.61 14.09
C PRO A 146 1.16 17.16 15.52
N ALA A 147 2.08 16.69 16.35
CA ALA A 147 2.25 17.20 17.72
C ALA A 147 2.62 18.69 17.73
N ALA A 148 3.43 19.12 16.75
CA ALA A 148 3.76 20.52 16.51
C ALA A 148 3.21 20.95 15.14
N ALA A 149 2.44 22.05 15.11
CA ALA A 149 1.83 22.54 13.88
C ALA A 149 2.87 22.76 12.77
N GLY A 150 2.62 22.16 11.61
CA GLY A 150 3.47 22.29 10.42
C GLY A 150 4.76 21.46 10.42
N LEU A 151 5.06 20.69 11.48
CA LEU A 151 6.29 19.89 11.58
C LEU A 151 6.00 18.40 11.67
N CYS A 152 6.83 17.59 11.01
CA CYS A 152 6.74 16.14 11.07
C CYS A 152 7.22 15.63 12.43
N ASP A 153 6.37 14.88 13.14
CA ASP A 153 6.71 14.27 14.44
C ASP A 153 7.93 13.33 14.39
N LYS A 154 8.28 12.79 13.21
CA LYS A 154 9.38 11.83 13.06
C LYS A 154 10.73 12.47 12.77
N CYS A 155 10.77 13.53 11.97
CA CYS A 155 12.04 14.09 11.47
C CYS A 155 12.08 15.63 11.51
N LEU A 156 11.06 16.26 12.08
CA LEU A 156 10.93 17.71 12.25
C LEU A 156 10.95 18.51 10.94
N SER A 157 10.91 17.86 9.79
CA SER A 157 10.81 18.55 8.49
C SER A 157 9.42 19.15 8.29
N PRO A 158 9.28 20.21 7.48
CA PRO A 158 7.99 20.83 7.21
C PRO A 158 6.97 19.85 6.63
N LEU A 159 5.71 20.06 6.96
CA LEU A 159 4.56 19.39 6.36
C LEU A 159 3.94 20.26 5.28
N ALA A 160 3.48 19.65 4.19
CA ALA A 160 2.76 20.33 3.13
C ALA A 160 1.52 19.52 2.72
N PRO A 161 0.45 20.16 2.20
CA PRO A 161 -0.58 19.45 1.45
C PRO A 161 0.06 18.65 0.33
N ARG A 162 -0.48 17.46 0.06
CA ARG A 162 0.03 16.65 -1.03
C ARG A 162 -0.53 17.17 -2.36
N GLN A 163 0.34 17.36 -3.34
CA GLN A 163 -0.05 17.92 -4.65
C GLN A 163 -1.14 17.11 -5.36
N ASP A 164 -1.20 15.78 -5.15
CA ASP A 164 -2.18 14.89 -5.79
C ASP A 164 -3.59 14.94 -5.16
N ASP A 165 -3.82 15.78 -4.14
CA ASP A 165 -5.06 15.84 -3.35
C ASP A 165 -5.92 17.08 -3.68
N GLU A 166 -5.80 17.60 -4.89
CA GLU A 166 -6.76 18.57 -5.44
C GLU A 166 -8.10 17.89 -5.78
N ALA A 167 -9.21 18.61 -5.66
CA ALA A 167 -10.57 18.05 -5.79
C ALA A 167 -10.79 17.25 -7.08
N GLY A 168 -10.33 17.78 -8.22
CA GLY A 168 -10.44 17.09 -9.52
C GLY A 168 -9.60 15.81 -9.60
N ALA A 169 -8.39 15.84 -9.03
CA ALA A 169 -7.51 14.67 -8.97
C ALA A 169 -8.06 13.59 -8.03
N ILE A 170 -8.64 13.98 -6.89
CA ILE A 170 -9.30 13.06 -5.95
C ILE A 170 -10.43 12.31 -6.65
N ARG A 171 -11.35 13.05 -7.30
CA ARG A 171 -12.50 12.43 -7.98
C ARG A 171 -12.05 11.45 -9.06
N ARG A 172 -11.14 11.86 -9.95
CA ARG A 172 -10.61 10.99 -11.00
C ARG A 172 -9.98 9.72 -10.43
N ARG A 173 -9.24 9.82 -9.34
CA ARG A 173 -8.63 8.64 -8.71
C ARG A 173 -9.68 7.73 -8.06
N LEU A 174 -10.79 8.26 -7.55
CA LEU A 174 -11.88 7.44 -6.98
C LEU A 174 -12.59 6.70 -8.11
N GLU A 175 -12.90 7.39 -9.20
CA GLU A 175 -13.45 6.78 -10.43
C GLU A 175 -12.58 5.60 -10.92
N ILE A 176 -11.26 5.81 -11.05
CA ILE A 176 -10.30 4.76 -11.44
C ILE A 176 -10.32 3.60 -10.43
N TYR A 177 -10.36 3.89 -9.13
CA TYR A 177 -10.43 2.84 -8.11
C TYR A 177 -11.67 1.97 -8.30
N HIS A 178 -12.86 2.57 -8.46
CA HIS A 178 -14.11 1.84 -8.63
C HIS A 178 -14.14 1.04 -9.95
N SER A 179 -13.62 1.60 -11.04
CA SER A 179 -13.64 0.91 -12.34
C SER A 179 -12.59 -0.19 -12.45
N GLU A 180 -11.42 -0.03 -11.83
CA GLU A 180 -10.27 -0.90 -12.07
C GLU A 180 -9.87 -1.77 -10.86
N THR A 181 -9.90 -1.20 -9.65
CA THR A 181 -9.35 -1.85 -8.44
C THR A 181 -10.42 -2.54 -7.61
N GLU A 182 -11.59 -1.94 -7.45
CA GLU A 182 -12.70 -2.53 -6.70
C GLU A 182 -13.13 -3.92 -7.21
N PRO A 183 -13.14 -4.21 -8.53
CA PRO A 183 -13.41 -5.56 -9.03
C PRO A 183 -12.45 -6.64 -8.53
N LEU A 184 -11.25 -6.27 -8.03
CA LEU A 184 -10.34 -7.22 -7.38
C LEU A 184 -10.91 -7.84 -6.11
N ALA A 185 -11.88 -7.19 -5.46
CA ALA A 185 -12.58 -7.78 -4.34
C ALA A 185 -13.20 -9.13 -4.74
N ASN A 186 -13.88 -9.18 -5.90
CA ASN A 186 -14.48 -10.42 -6.41
C ASN A 186 -13.43 -11.52 -6.66
N PHE A 187 -12.26 -11.13 -7.18
CA PHE A 187 -11.15 -12.04 -7.42
C PHE A 187 -10.65 -12.71 -6.13
N TYR A 188 -10.43 -11.94 -5.06
CA TYR A 188 -9.99 -12.47 -3.77
C TYR A 188 -11.11 -13.14 -2.97
N GLN A 189 -12.36 -12.71 -3.17
CA GLN A 189 -13.54 -13.35 -2.60
C GLN A 189 -13.69 -14.77 -3.16
N ALA A 190 -13.54 -14.95 -4.48
CA ALA A 190 -13.58 -16.26 -5.13
C ALA A 190 -12.47 -17.21 -4.63
N LYS A 191 -11.35 -16.67 -4.13
CA LYS A 191 -10.27 -17.42 -3.49
C LYS A 191 -10.49 -17.71 -2.01
N GLY A 192 -11.54 -17.16 -1.41
CA GLY A 192 -11.85 -17.32 0.02
C GLY A 192 -10.86 -16.63 0.96
N VAL A 193 -10.16 -15.60 0.48
CA VAL A 193 -9.13 -14.88 1.27
C VAL A 193 -9.46 -13.39 1.46
N LEU A 194 -10.60 -12.91 0.95
CA LEU A 194 -11.03 -11.51 1.13
C LEU A 194 -11.62 -11.31 2.52
N HIS A 195 -11.22 -10.21 3.16
CA HIS A 195 -11.84 -9.68 4.37
C HIS A 195 -12.17 -8.21 4.16
N ASP A 196 -13.46 -7.89 4.18
CA ASP A 196 -13.95 -6.52 4.02
C ASP A 196 -14.11 -5.85 5.39
N ILE A 197 -13.53 -4.67 5.55
CA ILE A 197 -13.42 -3.98 6.83
C ILE A 197 -13.90 -2.55 6.66
N ASN A 198 -14.91 -2.16 7.44
CA ASN A 198 -15.32 -0.76 7.54
C ASN A 198 -14.17 0.08 8.12
N ALA A 199 -13.60 0.95 7.30
CA ALA A 199 -12.47 1.80 7.63
C ALA A 199 -12.88 3.25 7.96
N GLU A 200 -14.16 3.51 8.24
CA GLU A 200 -14.70 4.77 8.76
C GLU A 200 -14.69 4.84 10.30
N ARG A 201 -13.82 4.04 10.93
CA ARG A 201 -13.64 3.95 12.39
C ARG A 201 -12.26 4.45 12.83
N PRO A 202 -12.03 4.63 14.15
CA PRO A 202 -10.69 4.89 14.69
C PRO A 202 -9.65 3.85 14.23
N VAL A 203 -8.41 4.31 14.03
CA VAL A 203 -7.30 3.49 13.52
C VAL A 203 -7.09 2.23 14.35
N ASP A 204 -7.17 2.35 15.67
CA ASP A 204 -6.90 1.26 16.61
C ASP A 204 -8.00 0.20 16.61
N GLU A 205 -9.26 0.59 16.40
CA GLU A 205 -10.40 -0.35 16.25
C GLU A 205 -10.27 -1.16 14.96
N ILE A 206 -9.97 -0.49 13.85
CA ILE A 206 -9.71 -1.14 12.56
C ILE A 206 -8.55 -2.13 12.71
N PHE A 207 -7.46 -1.72 13.38
CA PHE A 207 -6.31 -2.57 13.59
C PHE A 207 -6.63 -3.77 14.50
N ALA A 208 -7.44 -3.58 15.54
CA ALA A 208 -7.89 -4.66 16.41
C ALA A 208 -8.70 -5.72 15.64
N GLU A 209 -9.59 -5.30 14.75
CA GLU A 209 -10.34 -6.22 13.87
C GLU A 209 -9.42 -6.98 12.91
N ILE A 210 -8.48 -6.28 12.27
CA ILE A 210 -7.47 -6.92 11.41
C ILE A 210 -6.68 -7.97 12.19
N LYS A 211 -6.28 -7.69 13.44
CA LYS A 211 -5.61 -8.69 14.28
C LYS A 211 -6.49 -9.89 14.58
N GLY A 212 -7.79 -9.68 14.82
CA GLY A 212 -8.75 -10.77 14.97
C GLY A 212 -8.80 -11.70 13.75
N ILE A 213 -8.71 -11.12 12.55
CA ILE A 213 -8.67 -11.86 11.28
C ILE A 213 -7.34 -12.59 11.08
N LEU A 214 -6.21 -11.91 11.30
CA LEU A 214 -4.88 -12.47 11.03
C LEU A 214 -4.41 -13.48 12.08
N GLY A 215 -5.01 -13.46 13.28
CA GLY A 215 -4.64 -14.34 14.39
C GLY A 215 -3.35 -13.94 15.09
N LYS A 216 -2.73 -14.86 15.82
CA LYS A 216 -1.47 -14.57 16.53
C LYS A 216 -0.29 -14.46 15.55
N PRO A 217 0.71 -13.60 15.83
CA PRO A 217 1.96 -13.60 15.08
C PRO A 217 2.56 -15.00 15.06
N VAL A 218 3.04 -15.42 13.88
CA VAL A 218 3.77 -16.68 13.74
C VAL A 218 5.13 -16.47 14.42
N GLN A 219 5.35 -17.12 15.57
CA GLN A 219 6.63 -17.11 16.30
C GLN A 219 7.74 -17.72 15.45
#